data_AF-A0A928QAG3-F1
#
_entry.id   AF-A0A928QAG3-F1
#
_cell.length_a   1.000
_cell.length_b   1.000
_cell.length_c   1.000
_cell.angle_alpha   90.00
_cell.angle_beta   90.00
_cell.angle_gamma   90.00
#
_symmetry.space_group_name_H-M   'P 1'
#
loop_
_entity.id
_entity.type
_entity.pdbx_description
1 polymer ?
#
loop_
_entity_poly.entity_id
_entity_poly.type
_entity_poly.pdbx_seq_one_letter_code
_entity_poly.pdbx_strand_id
1 'polypeptide(L)'
;MKNIVKIPVILASAVILTGCGSSHRLHDTSYLRAVTIDGMDEKTLSFAFFTSNDSVVVSDGNDIESAKRSAEISGGKLIFTGYTELVILGDCNIHETLGILLNEWKVPPSCRIVLGGSSPELTEKDNPEKLIGSVERAIEQGKAPECDIITVLEQLLEDGNAQLPDIRTLDDEK
;
A
#
# COMPACT_ATOMS: atom_id res chain seq x y z
N MET A 1 67.82 10.67 27.71
CA MET A 1 66.59 11.35 27.23
C MET A 1 66.14 10.66 25.96
N LYS A 2 64.88 10.19 25.92
CA LYS A 2 63.84 10.46 24.90
C LYS A 2 62.93 9.22 24.73
N ASN A 3 61.74 9.35 25.31
CA ASN A 3 60.59 8.45 25.14
C ASN A 3 60.19 8.41 23.66
N ILE A 4 59.90 7.24 23.13
CA ILE A 4 59.13 7.12 21.88
C ILE A 4 57.93 6.22 22.16
N VAL A 5 56.78 6.86 22.06
CA VAL A 5 55.44 6.45 22.45
C VAL A 5 54.95 5.28 21.59
N LYS A 6 54.29 4.30 22.23
CA LYS A 6 53.56 3.21 21.59
C LYS A 6 52.12 3.66 21.28
N ILE A 7 51.63 3.26 20.09
CA ILE A 7 50.22 3.06 19.65
C ILE A 7 49.46 4.37 19.30
N PRO A 8 48.55 4.42 18.28
CA PRO A 8 47.91 3.33 17.53
C PRO A 8 47.85 3.49 15.98
N VAL A 9 48.09 2.41 15.23
CA VAL A 9 47.58 2.26 13.84
C VAL A 9 46.37 1.31 13.87
N ILE A 10 45.45 1.57 14.80
CA ILE A 10 44.09 0.99 14.83
C ILE A 10 43.08 2.02 14.24
N LEU A 11 43.54 3.23 13.91
CA LEU A 11 42.69 4.33 13.46
C LEU A 11 42.41 4.34 11.94
N ALA A 12 43.09 3.50 11.16
CA ALA A 12 42.91 3.46 9.69
C ALA A 12 41.74 2.56 9.24
N SER A 13 41.28 1.63 10.07
CA SER A 13 40.19 0.69 9.74
C SER A 13 38.79 1.24 10.06
N ALA A 14 38.68 2.38 10.74
CA ALA A 14 37.40 2.97 11.13
C ALA A 14 36.71 3.76 10.00
N VAL A 15 37.40 4.04 8.88
CA VAL A 15 36.87 4.90 7.81
C VAL A 15 36.07 4.11 6.75
N ILE A 16 36.06 2.77 6.80
CA ILE A 16 35.33 1.92 5.83
C ILE A 16 33.89 1.62 6.31
N LEU A 17 33.51 2.05 7.52
CA LEU A 17 32.21 1.73 8.12
C LEU A 17 31.14 2.84 8.02
N THR A 18 31.40 3.95 7.34
CA THR A 18 30.40 4.99 7.11
C THR A 18 30.10 5.15 5.64
N GLY A 19 28.95 4.61 5.21
CA GLY A 19 28.28 5.04 3.99
C GLY A 19 28.20 3.99 2.89
N CYS A 20 27.52 2.87 3.14
CA CYS A 20 26.84 2.18 2.05
C CYS A 20 25.77 3.16 1.55
N GLY A 21 26.06 3.88 0.47
CA GLY A 21 25.20 4.91 -0.08
C GLY A 21 23.95 4.30 -0.73
N SER A 22 22.93 3.99 0.05
CA SER A 22 21.57 4.01 -0.46
C SER A 22 21.09 5.46 -0.41
N SER A 23 21.16 6.16 -1.54
CA SER A 23 20.67 7.55 -1.66
C SER A 23 19.13 7.62 -1.64
N HIS A 24 18.44 6.67 -1.00
CA HIS A 24 17.01 6.71 -0.83
C HIS A 24 16.71 7.59 0.38
N ARG A 25 16.59 8.90 0.12
CA ARG A 25 16.33 9.86 1.18
C ARG A 25 14.85 9.74 1.55
N LEU A 26 14.55 9.59 2.84
CA LEU A 26 13.18 9.41 3.36
C LEU A 26 12.16 10.48 2.90
N HIS A 27 12.61 11.63 2.35
CA HIS A 27 11.71 12.66 1.81
C HIS A 27 11.26 12.42 0.37
N ASP A 28 11.94 11.56 -0.39
CA ASP A 28 11.63 11.25 -1.80
C ASP A 28 10.60 10.11 -1.93
N THR A 29 9.96 9.74 -0.82
CA THR A 29 9.07 8.59 -0.72
C THR A 29 7.76 8.97 -0.07
N SER A 30 6.67 8.53 -0.68
CA SER A 30 5.33 8.60 -0.12
C SER A 30 4.93 7.20 0.34
N TYR A 31 4.52 7.07 1.60
CA TYR A 31 4.11 5.81 2.20
C TYR A 31 2.62 5.60 1.97
N LEU A 32 2.28 4.61 1.15
CA LEU A 32 0.92 4.29 0.76
C LEU A 32 0.17 3.68 1.95
N ARG A 33 -0.97 4.29 2.29
CA ARG A 33 -1.88 3.80 3.32
C ARG A 33 -3.03 3.00 2.72
N ALA A 34 -3.70 3.60 1.73
CA ALA A 34 -4.80 2.96 1.03
C ALA A 34 -4.72 3.22 -0.47
N VAL A 35 -5.17 2.25 -1.26
CA VAL A 35 -5.28 2.41 -2.72
C VAL A 35 -6.63 1.89 -3.19
N THR A 36 -7.17 2.57 -4.19
CA THR A 36 -8.28 2.04 -4.97
C THR A 36 -7.82 1.66 -6.35
N ILE A 37 -8.30 0.52 -6.84
CA ILE A 37 -7.93 -0.04 -8.14
C ILE A 37 -9.21 -0.35 -8.90
N ASP A 38 -9.43 0.35 -10.01
CA ASP A 38 -10.60 0.21 -10.86
C ASP A 38 -10.22 0.06 -12.32
N GLY A 39 -11.11 -0.57 -13.11
CA GLY A 39 -10.98 -0.78 -14.54
C GLY A 39 -10.38 -2.14 -14.94
N MET A 40 -10.90 -2.70 -16.04
CA MET A 40 -10.49 -4.00 -16.59
C MET A 40 -9.31 -3.88 -17.55
N ASP A 41 -9.41 -3.01 -18.56
CA ASP A 41 -8.38 -2.79 -19.56
C ASP A 41 -7.45 -1.64 -19.13
N GLU A 42 -7.97 -0.41 -19.12
CA GLU A 42 -7.29 0.74 -18.52
C GLU A 42 -7.54 0.76 -17.01
N LYS A 43 -6.49 1.07 -16.24
CA LYS A 43 -6.50 1.09 -14.78
C LYS A 43 -6.53 2.52 -14.28
N THR A 44 -7.51 2.83 -13.46
CA THR A 44 -7.56 4.08 -12.69
C THR A 44 -7.27 3.75 -11.23
N LEU A 45 -6.23 4.39 -10.69
CA LEU A 45 -5.79 4.20 -9.32
C LEU A 45 -5.89 5.48 -8.52
N SER A 46 -6.40 5.37 -7.29
CA SER A 46 -6.44 6.46 -6.31
C SER A 46 -5.61 6.10 -5.08
N PHE A 47 -4.59 6.90 -4.79
CA PHE A 47 -3.63 6.64 -3.72
C PHE A 47 -3.82 7.62 -2.56
N ALA A 48 -4.03 7.08 -1.35
CA ALA A 48 -4.01 7.85 -0.11
C ALA A 48 -2.79 7.47 0.74
N PHE A 49 -2.07 8.47 1.22
CA PHE A 49 -0.80 8.32 1.94
C PHE A 49 -0.94 8.63 3.43
N PHE A 50 0.04 8.24 4.25
CA PHE A 50 0.08 8.58 5.70
C PHE A 50 0.32 10.07 6.02
N THR A 51 0.43 10.94 5.01
CA THR A 51 0.81 12.35 5.21
C THR A 51 -0.38 13.22 5.62
N SER A 52 -0.14 14.18 6.53
CA SER A 52 -1.15 15.06 7.15
C SER A 52 -1.92 16.01 6.22
N ASN A 53 -1.65 15.99 4.92
CA ASN A 53 -2.30 16.86 3.93
C ASN A 53 -3.45 16.15 3.19
N ASP A 54 -3.77 14.89 3.53
CA ASP A 54 -4.89 14.10 2.99
C ASP A 54 -5.03 14.11 1.46
N SER A 55 -3.95 14.42 0.74
CA SER A 55 -3.97 14.55 -0.70
C SER A 55 -4.07 13.17 -1.32
N VAL A 56 -5.19 12.90 -1.99
CA VAL A 56 -5.32 11.73 -2.86
C VAL A 56 -4.64 12.03 -4.19
N VAL A 57 -3.81 11.11 -4.66
CA VAL A 57 -3.28 11.16 -6.02
C VAL A 57 -4.07 10.19 -6.88
N VAL A 58 -4.64 10.67 -7.98
CA VAL A 58 -5.35 9.84 -8.95
C VAL A 58 -4.52 9.76 -10.22
N SER A 59 -4.45 8.58 -10.82
CA SER A 59 -3.69 8.36 -12.04
C SER A 59 -4.22 7.18 -12.85
N ASP A 60 -4.08 7.31 -14.16
CA ASP A 60 -4.43 6.26 -15.11
C ASP A 60 -3.19 5.56 -15.69
N GLY A 61 -3.39 4.32 -16.13
CA GLY A 61 -2.39 3.51 -16.83
C GLY A 61 -3.02 2.36 -17.61
N ASN A 62 -2.26 1.72 -18.48
CA ASN A 62 -2.70 0.52 -19.20
C ASN A 62 -2.69 -0.73 -18.29
N ASP A 63 -2.03 -0.63 -17.15
CA ASP A 63 -1.89 -1.65 -16.13
C ASP A 63 -1.61 -0.98 -14.78
N ILE A 64 -1.64 -1.77 -13.70
CA ILE A 64 -1.47 -1.30 -12.32
C ILE A 64 -0.09 -0.62 -12.13
N GLU A 65 0.96 -1.19 -12.72
CA GLU A 65 2.34 -0.68 -12.65
C GLU A 65 2.51 0.67 -13.34
N SER A 66 1.95 0.83 -14.53
CA SER A 66 2.01 2.06 -15.31
C SER A 66 1.19 3.17 -14.64
N ALA A 67 0.03 2.85 -14.07
CA ALA A 67 -0.74 3.80 -13.28
C ALA A 67 0.05 4.27 -12.04
N LYS A 68 0.64 3.35 -11.27
CA LYS A 68 1.53 3.71 -10.15
C LYS A 68 2.70 4.58 -10.59
N ARG A 69 3.36 4.26 -11.71
CA ARG A 69 4.45 5.09 -12.26
C ARG A 69 3.95 6.48 -12.65
N SER A 70 2.77 6.61 -13.25
CA SER A 70 2.13 7.90 -13.54
C SER A 70 1.94 8.72 -12.26
N ALA A 71 1.45 8.11 -11.18
CA ALA A 71 1.31 8.76 -9.87
C ALA A 71 2.66 9.17 -9.24
N GLU A 72 3.70 8.36 -9.38
CA GLU A 72 5.04 8.71 -8.89
C GLU A 72 5.64 9.91 -9.64
N ILE A 73 5.41 9.98 -10.96
CA ILE A 73 5.85 11.11 -11.80
C ILE A 73 5.08 12.38 -11.42
N SER A 74 3.75 12.31 -11.29
CA SER A 74 2.92 13.47 -10.96
C SER A 74 3.15 13.95 -9.53
N GLY A 75 3.29 13.03 -8.58
CA GLY A 75 3.57 13.31 -7.16
C GLY A 75 5.04 13.65 -6.87
N GLY A 76 5.94 13.44 -7.82
CA GLY A 76 7.38 13.72 -7.69
C GLY A 76 8.10 12.87 -6.65
N LYS A 77 7.52 11.74 -6.24
CA LYS A 77 8.03 10.84 -5.20
C LYS A 77 7.74 9.39 -5.55
N LEU A 78 8.61 8.49 -5.11
CA LEU A 78 8.36 7.06 -5.20
C LEU A 78 7.25 6.65 -4.23
N ILE A 79 6.42 5.69 -4.61
CA ILE A 79 5.35 5.15 -3.76
C ILE A 79 5.86 3.87 -3.11
N PHE A 80 5.97 3.88 -1.78
CA PHE A 80 6.29 2.71 -0.98
C PHE A 80 5.01 2.06 -0.44
N THR A 81 4.87 0.77 -0.69
CA THR A 81 3.66 -0.04 -0.53
C THR A 81 3.73 -1.02 0.64
N GLY A 82 4.89 -1.15 1.30
CA GLY A 82 5.10 -2.12 2.37
C GLY A 82 4.36 -1.84 3.69
N TYR A 83 3.60 -0.75 3.76
CA TYR A 83 2.73 -0.40 4.90
C TYR A 83 1.28 -0.17 4.48
N THR A 84 0.88 -0.64 3.30
CA THR A 84 -0.50 -0.49 2.83
C THR A 84 -1.45 -1.28 3.72
N GLU A 85 -2.48 -0.59 4.21
CA GLU A 85 -3.45 -1.10 5.18
C GLU A 85 -4.77 -1.51 4.51
N LEU A 86 -5.12 -0.86 3.40
CA LEU A 86 -6.39 -1.06 2.69
C LEU A 86 -6.23 -1.03 1.17
N VAL A 87 -6.88 -1.97 0.49
CA VAL A 87 -7.08 -1.99 -0.95
C VAL A 87 -8.58 -2.04 -1.21
N ILE A 88 -9.06 -1.08 -1.98
CA ILE A 88 -10.45 -1.02 -2.43
C ILE A 88 -10.47 -1.46 -3.90
N LEU A 89 -11.26 -2.48 -4.20
CA LEU A 89 -11.39 -3.04 -5.55
C LEU A 89 -12.68 -2.55 -6.20
N GLY A 90 -12.55 -2.00 -7.40
CA GLY A 90 -13.65 -1.73 -8.32
C GLY A 90 -13.86 -2.87 -9.31
N ASP A 91 -14.18 -2.53 -10.55
CA ASP A 91 -14.32 -3.47 -11.65
C ASP A 91 -12.94 -3.91 -12.16
N CYS A 92 -12.41 -4.99 -11.60
CA CYS A 92 -11.11 -5.52 -11.98
C CYS A 92 -11.02 -7.05 -11.82
N ASN A 93 -9.99 -7.65 -12.43
CA ASN A 93 -9.65 -9.06 -12.20
C ASN A 93 -8.99 -9.21 -10.82
N ILE A 94 -9.79 -9.58 -9.80
CA ILE A 94 -9.34 -9.68 -8.41
C ILE A 94 -8.10 -10.57 -8.26
N HIS A 95 -8.11 -11.77 -8.85
CA HIS A 95 -7.00 -12.73 -8.69
C HIS A 95 -5.69 -12.16 -9.24
N GLU A 96 -5.72 -11.58 -10.43
CA GLU A 96 -4.55 -10.96 -11.06
C GLU A 96 -4.07 -9.74 -10.27
N THR A 97 -4.99 -8.84 -9.89
CA THR A 97 -4.70 -7.66 -9.09
C THR A 97 -4.03 -8.02 -7.78
N LEU A 98 -4.59 -8.94 -7.00
CA LEU A 98 -4.01 -9.36 -5.72
C LEU A 98 -2.66 -10.07 -5.90
N GLY A 99 -2.50 -10.81 -7.00
CA GLY A 99 -1.21 -11.41 -7.39
C GLY A 99 -0.12 -10.36 -7.58
N ILE A 100 -0.41 -9.26 -8.29
CA ILE A 100 0.52 -8.14 -8.47
C ILE A 100 0.82 -7.45 -7.14
N LEU A 101 -0.21 -7.16 -6.35
CA LEU A 101 -0.05 -6.47 -5.06
C LEU A 101 0.85 -7.24 -4.09
N LEU A 102 0.65 -8.56 -3.98
CA LEU A 102 1.45 -9.41 -3.10
C LEU A 102 2.86 -9.63 -3.64
N ASN A 103 2.99 -9.98 -4.93
CA ASN A 103 4.26 -10.45 -5.48
C ASN A 103 5.17 -9.34 -6.00
N GLU A 104 4.60 -8.28 -6.57
CA GLU A 104 5.37 -7.18 -7.17
C GLU A 104 5.43 -5.99 -6.21
N TRP A 105 4.28 -5.53 -5.72
CA TRP A 105 4.23 -4.38 -4.80
C TRP A 105 4.63 -4.74 -3.38
N LYS A 106 4.73 -6.02 -3.04
CA LYS A 106 5.04 -6.47 -1.66
C LYS A 106 4.10 -5.83 -0.63
N VAL A 107 2.83 -5.66 -0.99
CA VAL A 107 1.78 -5.25 -0.05
C VAL A 107 1.73 -6.27 1.09
N PRO A 108 1.60 -5.83 2.35
CA PRO A 108 1.56 -6.73 3.49
C PRO A 108 0.47 -7.81 3.34
N PRO A 109 0.77 -9.07 3.72
CA PRO A 109 -0.24 -10.14 3.78
C PRO A 109 -1.47 -9.81 4.64
N SER A 110 -1.34 -8.93 5.63
CA SER A 110 -2.45 -8.49 6.49
C SER A 110 -3.26 -7.33 5.89
N CYS A 111 -2.92 -6.86 4.69
CA CYS A 111 -3.62 -5.76 4.03
C CYS A 111 -5.06 -6.18 3.72
N ARG A 112 -6.02 -5.30 4.06
CA ARG A 112 -7.45 -5.59 3.92
C ARG A 112 -7.91 -5.28 2.51
N ILE A 113 -8.68 -6.19 1.94
CA ILE A 113 -9.27 -6.08 0.63
C ILE A 113 -10.78 -5.87 0.80
N VAL A 114 -11.33 -4.83 0.17
CA VAL A 114 -12.76 -4.53 0.19
C VAL A 114 -13.26 -4.19 -1.20
N LEU A 115 -14.57 -4.31 -1.43
CA LEU A 115 -15.23 -3.85 -2.65
C LEU A 115 -15.69 -2.39 -2.48
N GLY A 116 -15.47 -1.59 -3.51
CA GLY A 116 -15.86 -0.18 -3.51
C GLY A 116 -17.01 0.20 -4.45
N GLY A 117 -17.56 -0.77 -5.20
CA GLY A 117 -18.66 -0.53 -6.15
C GLY A 117 -18.19 -0.10 -7.54
N SER A 118 -19.05 0.59 -8.31
CA SER A 118 -18.85 0.86 -9.75
C SER A 118 -17.92 2.02 -10.11
N SER A 119 -17.39 2.74 -9.12
CA SER A 119 -16.40 3.81 -9.30
C SER A 119 -15.80 4.10 -7.92
N PRO A 120 -15.03 3.18 -7.35
CA PRO A 120 -14.41 3.44 -6.09
C PRO A 120 -13.25 4.38 -6.38
N GLU A 121 -13.41 5.64 -6.01
CA GLU A 121 -12.33 6.62 -6.08
C GLU A 121 -12.19 7.14 -4.66
N LEU A 122 -10.99 7.09 -4.11
CA LEU A 122 -10.73 7.82 -2.87
C LEU A 122 -10.75 9.31 -3.21
N THR A 123 -11.47 10.08 -2.43
CA THR A 123 -11.51 11.53 -2.51
C THR A 123 -10.82 12.11 -1.29
N GLU A 124 -10.44 13.39 -1.33
CA GLU A 124 -9.88 14.11 -0.17
C GLU A 124 -10.84 14.13 1.05
N LYS A 125 -12.13 13.80 0.84
CA LYS A 125 -13.13 13.70 1.92
C LYS A 125 -13.17 12.31 2.54
N ASP A 126 -12.65 11.31 1.85
CA ASP A 126 -12.58 9.97 2.37
C ASP A 126 -11.44 9.92 3.38
N ASN A 127 -11.74 9.36 4.55
CA ASN A 127 -10.74 9.18 5.59
C ASN A 127 -10.39 7.68 5.64
N PRO A 128 -9.26 7.27 5.03
CA PRO A 128 -8.86 5.86 5.00
C PRO A 128 -8.75 5.24 6.39
N GLU A 129 -8.32 6.01 7.40
CA GLU A 129 -8.26 5.53 8.79
C GLU A 129 -9.62 5.12 9.31
N LYS A 130 -10.62 5.96 9.07
CA LYS A 130 -11.98 5.70 9.48
C LYS A 130 -12.53 4.48 8.75
N LEU A 131 -12.30 4.38 7.45
CA LEU A 131 -12.74 3.23 6.65
C LEU A 131 -12.10 1.93 7.13
N ILE A 132 -10.78 1.93 7.37
CA ILE A 132 -10.06 0.80 7.95
C ILE A 132 -10.68 0.40 9.30
N GLY A 133 -10.90 1.38 10.17
CA GLY A 133 -11.54 1.15 11.47
C GLY A 133 -12.96 0.58 11.35
N SER A 134 -13.76 1.05 10.39
CA SER A 134 -15.11 0.49 10.14
C SER A 134 -15.05 -0.96 9.70
N VAL A 135 -14.13 -1.32 8.80
CA VAL A 135 -13.92 -2.70 8.34
C VAL A 135 -13.50 -3.59 9.51
N GLU A 136 -12.53 -3.14 10.31
CA GLU A 136 -12.09 -3.86 11.52
C GLU A 136 -13.26 -4.17 12.47
N ARG A 137 -14.08 -3.17 12.78
CA ARG A 137 -15.24 -3.35 13.66
C ARG A 137 -16.28 -4.30 13.08
N ALA A 138 -16.51 -4.27 11.77
CA ALA A 138 -17.46 -5.17 11.13
C ALA A 138 -17.00 -6.63 11.20
N ILE A 139 -15.71 -6.89 11.00
CA ILE A 139 -15.11 -8.24 11.13
C ILE A 139 -15.19 -8.70 12.60
N GLU A 140 -14.77 -7.87 13.55
CA GLU A 140 -14.83 -8.19 14.99
C GLU A 140 -16.26 -8.51 15.48
N GLN A 141 -17.27 -7.88 14.89
CA GLN A 141 -18.68 -8.12 15.20
C GLN A 141 -19.28 -9.32 14.44
N GLY A 142 -18.51 -9.98 13.56
CA GLY A 142 -19.00 -11.05 12.69
C GLY A 142 -20.01 -10.58 11.64
N LYS A 143 -20.03 -9.29 11.32
CA LYS A 143 -20.89 -8.68 10.29
C LYS A 143 -20.24 -8.71 8.90
N ALA A 144 -18.92 -8.89 8.84
CA ALA A 144 -18.15 -8.99 7.60
C ALA A 144 -17.16 -10.17 7.70
N PRO A 145 -16.83 -10.82 6.57
CA PRO A 145 -15.84 -11.90 6.55
C PRO A 145 -14.41 -11.36 6.74
N GLU A 146 -13.49 -12.24 7.15
CA GLU A 146 -12.06 -11.96 7.10
C GLU A 146 -11.65 -11.66 5.65
N CYS A 147 -10.84 -10.60 5.47
CA CYS A 147 -10.61 -10.02 4.15
C CYS A 147 -9.15 -9.61 3.93
N ASP A 148 -8.19 -10.19 4.66
CA ASP A 148 -6.78 -10.01 4.33
C ASP A 148 -6.41 -10.68 3.00
N ILE A 149 -5.34 -10.22 2.34
CA ILE A 149 -4.98 -10.66 1.00
C ILE A 149 -4.77 -12.18 0.89
N ILE A 150 -4.27 -12.84 1.94
CA ILE A 150 -4.02 -14.28 1.93
C ILE A 150 -5.34 -15.02 2.01
N THR A 151 -6.19 -14.66 2.97
CA THR A 151 -7.53 -15.25 3.11
C THR A 151 -8.34 -15.13 1.81
N VAL A 152 -8.28 -13.97 1.15
CA VAL A 152 -9.01 -13.74 -0.11
C VAL A 152 -8.45 -14.58 -1.25
N LEU A 153 -7.12 -14.67 -1.38
CA LEU A 153 -6.49 -15.52 -2.39
C LEU A 153 -6.76 -17.01 -2.15
N GLU A 154 -6.77 -17.46 -0.90
CA GLU A 154 -7.13 -18.83 -0.53
C GLU A 154 -8.57 -19.16 -0.95
N GLN A 155 -9.54 -18.29 -0.64
CA GLN A 155 -10.93 -18.47 -1.07
C GLN A 155 -11.06 -18.54 -2.60
N LEU A 156 -10.36 -17.65 -3.33
CA LEU A 156 -10.35 -17.68 -4.79
C LEU A 156 -9.79 -19.00 -5.36
N LEU A 157 -8.79 -19.60 -4.70
CA LEU A 157 -8.22 -20.87 -5.10
C LEU A 157 -9.13 -22.06 -4.81
N GLU A 158 -9.84 -22.03 -3.67
CA GLU A 158 -10.71 -23.12 -3.23
C GLU A 158 -12.07 -23.11 -3.94
N ASP A 159 -12.74 -21.96 -3.98
CA ASP A 159 -14.15 -21.82 -4.39
C ASP A 159 -14.33 -21.09 -5.72
N GLY A 160 -13.25 -20.54 -6.30
CA GLY A 160 -13.29 -19.71 -7.50
C GLY A 160 -13.97 -18.34 -7.28
N ASN A 161 -14.35 -18.02 -6.05
CA ASN A 161 -14.90 -16.74 -5.62
C ASN A 161 -14.44 -16.44 -4.19
N ALA A 162 -14.47 -15.16 -3.79
CA ALA A 162 -14.18 -14.74 -2.43
C ALA A 162 -15.28 -13.81 -1.92
N GLN A 163 -15.63 -13.95 -0.64
CA GLN A 163 -16.56 -13.03 0.01
C GLN A 163 -15.79 -11.85 0.58
N LEU A 164 -16.11 -10.66 0.09
CA LEU A 164 -15.42 -9.42 0.47
C LEU A 164 -16.41 -8.43 1.10
N PRO A 165 -16.00 -7.66 2.12
CA PRO A 165 -16.79 -6.55 2.62
C PRO A 165 -17.01 -5.49 1.53
N ASP A 166 -18.22 -4.94 1.42
CA ASP A 166 -18.53 -3.80 0.54
C ASP A 166 -18.58 -2.52 1.37
N ILE A 167 -17.71 -1.57 1.04
CA ILE A 167 -17.55 -0.33 1.81
C ILE A 167 -18.84 0.49 1.94
N ARG A 168 -19.75 0.37 0.96
CA ARG A 168 -21.03 1.10 0.95
C ARG A 168 -21.99 0.57 2.00
N THR A 169 -21.93 -0.74 2.27
CA THR A 169 -22.79 -1.40 3.26
C THR A 169 -22.31 -1.18 4.69
N LEU A 170 -21.07 -0.72 4.87
CA LEU A 170 -20.45 -0.44 6.18
C LEU A 170 -20.78 0.97 6.69
N ASP A 171 -21.24 1.87 5.83
CA ASP A 171 -21.62 3.25 6.18
C ASP A 171 -23.11 3.40 6.55
N ASP A 172 -23.94 2.36 6.38
CA ASP A 172 -25.40 2.40 6.58
C ASP A 172 -25.84 2.31 8.06
N GLU A 173 -24.93 2.19 9.03
CA GLU A 173 -25.27 2.26 10.47
C GLU A 173 -25.20 3.70 11.02
N LYS A 174 -26.03 4.60 10.48
CA LYS A 174 -26.26 5.95 11.02
C LYS A 174 -27.64 6.12 11.65
#